data_AF-A0A2N0FWB9-F1
#
_entry.id   AF-A0A2N0FWB9-F1
#
_cell.length_a   1.000
_cell.length_b   1.000
_cell.length_c   1.000
_cell.angle_alpha   90.00
_cell.angle_beta   90.00
_cell.angle_gamma   90.00
#
_symmetry.space_group_name_H-M   'P 1'
#
loop_
_entity.id
_entity.type
_entity.pdbx_description
1 polymer ?
#
loop_
_entity_poly.entity_id
_entity_poly.type
_entity_poly.pdbx_seq_one_letter_code
_entity_poly.pdbx_strand_id
1 'polypeptide(L)'
;MLDKLTDYLKLKPRTVCLSELDRLYEETISSLAKDIRTAYCQRLIERTRYDLEKIKDNEKRKPVEQLLMAAEWEICNLSAQ
;
A
#
# COMPACT_ATOMS: atom_id res chain seq x y z
N MET A 1 -29.58 -28.75 -3.93
CA MET A 1 -29.10 -27.60 -4.74
C MET A 1 -28.25 -26.63 -3.92
N LEU A 2 -28.50 -26.51 -2.61
CA LEU A 2 -27.68 -25.72 -1.67
C LEU A 2 -26.26 -26.30 -1.45
N ASP A 3 -26.09 -27.63 -1.47
CA ASP A 3 -24.79 -28.27 -1.17
C ASP A 3 -23.68 -27.95 -2.19
N LYS A 4 -24.05 -27.70 -3.46
CA LYS A 4 -23.08 -27.30 -4.50
C LYS A 4 -22.55 -25.87 -4.31
N LEU A 5 -23.36 -24.97 -3.74
CA LEU A 5 -22.95 -23.59 -3.45
C LEU A 5 -21.96 -23.54 -2.28
N THR A 6 -22.12 -24.45 -1.31
CA THR A 6 -21.21 -24.58 -0.16
C THR A 6 -19.83 -25.06 -0.60
N ASP A 7 -19.74 -25.92 -1.64
CA ASP A 7 -18.47 -26.35 -2.20
C ASP A 7 -17.72 -25.26 -2.98
N TYR A 8 -18.45 -24.32 -3.63
CA TYR A 8 -17.84 -23.13 -4.25
C TYR A 8 -17.34 -22.11 -3.23
N LEU A 9 -18.00 -22.03 -2.07
CA LEU A 9 -17.63 -21.14 -0.96
C LEU A 9 -16.62 -21.74 0.01
N LYS A 10 -16.13 -22.97 -0.24
CA LYS A 10 -14.88 -23.47 0.33
C LYS A 10 -13.72 -22.68 -0.28
N LEU A 11 -13.64 -21.40 0.08
CA LEU A 11 -12.41 -20.62 0.03
C LEU A 11 -11.42 -21.40 0.90
N LYS A 12 -10.66 -22.30 0.28
CA LYS A 12 -9.45 -22.83 0.89
C LYS A 12 -8.68 -21.61 1.37
N PRO A 13 -8.28 -21.53 2.64
CA PRO A 13 -7.42 -20.44 3.08
C PRO A 13 -6.16 -20.54 2.22
N ARG A 14 -6.08 -19.71 1.17
CA ARG A 14 -4.82 -19.47 0.50
C ARG A 14 -3.97 -18.85 1.59
N THR A 15 -2.89 -19.51 1.93
CA THR A 15 -1.76 -18.88 2.61
C THR A 15 -1.19 -17.88 1.62
N VAL A 16 -1.85 -16.73 1.47
CA VAL A 16 -1.35 -15.61 0.68
C VAL A 16 -0.11 -15.15 1.44
N CYS A 17 1.06 -15.38 0.87
CA CYS A 17 2.28 -14.86 1.45
C CYS A 17 2.26 -13.33 1.33
N LEU A 18 2.90 -12.63 2.28
CA LEU A 18 2.94 -11.16 2.27
C LEU A 18 3.46 -10.63 0.92
N SER A 19 4.38 -11.35 0.28
CA SER A 19 4.88 -11.01 -1.05
C SER A 19 3.84 -11.07 -2.18
N GLU A 20 2.85 -11.96 -2.11
CA GLU A 20 1.74 -11.96 -3.08
C GLU A 20 0.84 -10.75 -2.89
N LEU A 21 0.64 -10.33 -1.63
CA LEU A 21 -0.11 -9.14 -1.30
C LEU A 21 0.64 -7.88 -1.77
N ASP A 22 1.95 -7.81 -1.54
CA ASP A 22 2.81 -6.72 -2.02
C ASP A 22 2.72 -6.58 -3.55
N ARG A 23 2.79 -7.71 -4.28
CA ARG A 23 2.65 -7.73 -5.74
C ARG A 23 1.29 -7.22 -6.20
N LEU A 24 0.21 -7.66 -5.55
CA LEU A 24 -1.14 -7.19 -5.87
C LEU A 24 -1.31 -5.70 -5.61
N TYR A 25 -0.72 -5.18 -4.53
CA TYR A 25 -0.71 -3.75 -4.24
C TYR A 25 0.05 -2.97 -5.32
N GLU A 26 1.22 -3.44 -5.72
CA GLU A 26 2.03 -2.82 -6.78
C GLU A 26 1.29 -2.79 -8.11
N GLU A 27 0.73 -3.92 -8.55
CA GLU A 27 -0.08 -4.03 -9.77
C GLU A 27 -1.28 -3.08 -9.74
N THR A 28 -1.99 -3.05 -8.60
CA THR A 28 -3.19 -2.23 -8.44
C THR A 28 -2.84 -0.75 -8.50
N ILE A 29 -1.86 -0.30 -7.71
CA ILE A 29 -1.47 1.12 -7.67
C ILE A 29 -0.87 1.58 -9.01
N SER A 30 -0.07 0.73 -9.66
CA SER A 30 0.54 1.06 -10.96
C SER A 30 -0.50 1.20 -12.08
N SER A 31 -1.63 0.50 -11.98
CA SER A 31 -2.73 0.59 -12.93
C SER A 31 -3.58 1.87 -12.79
N LEU A 32 -3.45 2.59 -11.68
CA LEU A 32 -4.20 3.83 -11.45
C LEU A 32 -3.67 4.97 -12.33
N ALA A 33 -4.57 5.87 -12.69
CA ALA A 33 -4.22 7.09 -13.40
C ALA A 33 -3.21 7.93 -12.60
N LYS A 34 -2.33 8.65 -13.31
CA LYS A 34 -1.23 9.43 -12.74
C LYS A 34 -1.69 10.46 -11.70
N ASP A 35 -2.80 11.13 -11.94
CA ASP A 35 -3.42 12.09 -11.03
C ASP A 35 -3.90 11.41 -9.74
N ILE A 36 -4.51 10.23 -9.84
CA ILE A 36 -4.94 9.42 -8.70
C ILE A 36 -3.73 8.97 -7.88
N ARG A 37 -2.67 8.49 -8.54
CA ARG A 37 -1.42 8.08 -7.86
C ARG A 37 -0.77 9.26 -7.13
N THR A 38 -0.69 10.42 -7.79
CA THR A 38 -0.19 11.65 -7.18
C THR A 38 -1.01 12.03 -5.94
N ALA A 39 -2.33 12.03 -6.03
CA ALA A 39 -3.22 12.36 -4.92
C ALA A 39 -3.09 11.36 -3.76
N TYR A 40 -2.92 10.07 -4.07
CA TYR A 40 -2.67 9.03 -3.08
C TYR A 40 -1.35 9.27 -2.34
N CYS A 41 -0.26 9.51 -3.06
CA CYS A 41 1.05 9.78 -2.46
C CYS A 41 1.03 11.06 -1.61
N GLN A 42 0.32 12.11 -2.03
CA GLN A 42 0.17 13.34 -1.23
C GLN A 42 -0.52 13.07 0.11
N ARG A 43 -1.64 12.33 0.11
CA ARG A 43 -2.34 11.93 1.34
C ARG A 43 -1.47 11.03 2.22
N LEU A 44 -0.71 10.12 1.60
CA LEU A 44 0.21 9.24 2.31
C LEU A 44 1.31 10.05 3.00
N ILE A 45 1.88 11.06 2.34
CA ILE A 45 2.89 11.96 2.92
C ILE A 45 2.32 12.71 4.12
N GLU A 46 1.15 13.34 3.97
CA GLU A 46 0.48 14.08 5.06
C GLU A 46 0.26 13.18 6.27
N ARG A 47 -0.29 11.98 6.05
CA ARG A 47 -0.55 11.03 7.12
C ARG A 47 0.74 10.54 7.78
N THR A 48 1.74 10.21 6.98
CA THR A 48 3.01 9.66 7.46
C THR A 48 3.78 10.70 8.29
N ARG A 49 3.76 11.97 7.89
CA ARG A 49 4.32 13.07 8.68
C ARG A 49 3.62 13.21 10.03
N TYR A 50 2.28 13.17 10.04
CA TYR A 50 1.51 13.19 11.28
C TYR A 50 1.82 12.01 12.20
N ASP A 51 1.98 10.81 11.65
CA ASP A 51 2.32 9.63 12.44
C ASP A 51 3.77 9.72 12.98
N LEU A 52 4.72 10.26 12.20
CA LEU A 52 6.09 10.51 12.65
C LEU A 52 6.18 11.50 13.81
N GLU A 53 5.33 12.52 13.87
CA GLU A 53 5.28 13.45 15.01
C GLU A 53 4.88 12.74 16.31
N LYS A 54 4.15 11.64 16.23
CA LYS A 54 3.65 10.88 17.39
C LYS A 54 4.54 9.74 17.83
N ILE A 55 5.39 9.23 16.95
CA ILE A 55 6.28 8.11 17.26
C ILE A 55 7.48 8.62 18.06
N LYS A 56 7.56 8.19 19.32
CA LYS A 56 8.70 8.47 20.22
C LYS A 56 9.81 7.41 20.12
N ASP A 57 9.48 6.23 19.61
CA ASP A 57 10.38 5.09 19.50
C ASP A 57 11.14 5.14 18.17
N ASN A 58 12.46 5.33 18.24
CA ASN A 58 13.31 5.44 17.06
C ASN A 58 13.32 4.18 16.18
N GLU A 59 13.12 2.98 16.75
CA GLU A 59 13.09 1.75 15.94
C GLU A 59 11.82 1.68 15.09
N LYS A 60 10.69 2.14 15.63
CA LYS A 60 9.41 2.25 14.91
C LYS A 60 9.38 3.44 13.97
N ARG A 61 10.23 4.44 14.20
CA ARG A 61 10.30 5.64 13.37
C ARG A 61 10.94 5.37 12.01
N LYS A 62 12.01 4.56 11.96
CA LYS A 62 12.78 4.28 10.72
C LYS A 62 11.92 3.73 9.56
N PRO A 63 11.08 2.69 9.75
CA PRO A 63 10.24 2.19 8.65
C PRO A 63 9.25 3.25 8.13
N VAL A 64 8.78 4.13 9.02
CA VAL A 64 7.84 5.20 8.68
C VAL A 64 8.53 6.33 7.92
N GLU A 65 9.78 6.65 8.26
CA GLU A 65 10.63 7.56 7.48
C GLU A 65 10.92 7.01 6.08
N GLN A 66 11.21 5.71 5.97
CA GLN A 66 11.39 5.04 4.68
C GLN A 66 10.13 5.12 3.82
N LEU A 67 8.95 4.92 4.42
CA LEU A 67 7.68 5.07 3.73
C LEU A 67 7.45 6.50 3.24
N LEU A 68 7.78 7.50 4.06
CA LEU A 68 7.71 8.91 3.67
C LEU A 68 8.61 9.20 2.47
N MET A 69 9.87 8.76 2.52
CA MET A 69 10.84 8.95 1.43
C MET A 69 10.38 8.27 0.13
N ALA A 70 9.82 7.05 0.23
CA ALA A 70 9.29 6.33 -0.93
C ALA A 70 8.11 7.08 -1.59
N ALA A 71 7.20 7.63 -0.78
CA ALA A 71 6.07 8.40 -1.28
C ALA A 71 6.49 9.73 -1.93
N GLU A 72 7.48 10.43 -1.36
CA GLU A 72 8.05 11.65 -1.93
C GLU A 72 8.78 11.38 -3.25
N TRP A 73 9.56 10.30 -3.30
CA TRP A 73 10.25 9.87 -4.52
C TRP A 73 9.27 9.50 -5.64
N GLU A 74 8.18 8.81 -5.30
CA GLU A 74 7.15 8.44 -6.27
C GLU A 74 6.48 9.67 -6.90
N ILE A 75 6.19 10.72 -6.12
CA ILE A 75 5.67 11.98 -6.67
C ILE A 75 6.67 12.61 -7.64
N CYS A 76 7.97 12.63 -7.30
CA CYS A 76 9.01 13.13 -8.19
C CYS A 76 9.04 12.36 -9.51
N ASN A 77 8.97 11.03 -9.46
CA ASN A 77 8.93 10.19 -10.67
C ASN A 77 7.69 10.45 -11.52
N LEU A 78 6.51 10.51 -10.88
CA LEU A 78 5.27 10.80 -11.58
C LEU A 78 5.36 12.17 -12.24
N SER A 79 5.95 13.18 -11.59
CA SER A 79 6.11 14.51 -12.18
C SER A 79 7.03 14.56 -13.41
N ALA A 80 7.94 13.59 -13.55
CA ALA A 80 8.90 13.50 -14.66
C ALA A 80 8.38 12.74 -15.89
N GLN A 81 7.24 12.05 -15.80
CA GLN A 81 6.56 11.32 -16.89
C GLN A 81 5.60 12.23 -17.66
#